data_AF-A0A1B6GGS3-F1
#
_entry.id   AF-A0A1B6GGS3-F1
#
_cell.length_a   1.000
_cell.length_b   1.000
_cell.length_c   1.000
_cell.angle_alpha   90.00
_cell.angle_beta   90.00
_cell.angle_gamma   90.00
#
_symmetry.space_group_name_H-M   'P 1'
#
loop_
_entity.id
_entity.type
_entity.pdbx_description
1 polymer ?
#
loop_
_entity_poly.entity_id
_entity_poly.type
_entity_poly.pdbx_seq_one_letter_code
_entity_poly.pdbx_strand_id
1 'polypeptide(L)'
;CKAFTPQLVDCYRKIKGRGHKFEVIFISSDRSEESYESYLATMPWTALPYKSGYGQELASMLDVHGIPTLVLVDSDGSIITDDGRSEVKEDLDGEFFPWRQRPVNILTDRLAELLYDSPAVVLFVDG
;
A
#
# COMPACT_ATOMS: atom_id res chain seq x y z
N CYS A 1 -9.73 6.88 -4.10
CA CYS A 1 -9.00 5.91 -4.95
C CYS A 1 -8.39 6.54 -6.20
N LYS A 2 -9.16 7.24 -7.04
CA LYS A 2 -8.70 7.75 -8.35
C LYS A 2 -7.40 8.58 -8.35
N ALA A 3 -7.14 9.36 -7.31
CA ALA A 3 -5.89 10.13 -7.19
C ALA A 3 -4.67 9.28 -6.79
N PHE A 4 -4.89 8.16 -6.11
CA PHE A 4 -3.83 7.28 -5.60
C PHE A 4 -3.42 6.22 -6.62
N THR A 5 -4.37 5.66 -7.37
CA THR A 5 -4.10 4.59 -8.34
C THR A 5 -2.97 4.92 -9.32
N PRO A 6 -2.91 6.11 -9.96
CA PRO A 6 -1.80 6.43 -10.86
C PRO A 6 -0.43 6.38 -10.17
N GLN A 7 -0.33 6.88 -8.93
CA GLN A 7 0.91 6.84 -8.14
C GLN A 7 1.32 5.40 -7.85
N LEU A 8 0.36 4.55 -7.47
CA LEU A 8 0.61 3.13 -7.22
C LEU A 8 1.02 2.39 -8.50
N VAL A 9 0.42 2.71 -9.66
CA VAL A 9 0.79 2.12 -10.95
C VAL A 9 2.25 2.42 -11.31
N ASP A 10 2.68 3.66 -11.13
CA ASP A 10 4.05 4.06 -11.42
C ASP A 10 5.05 3.42 -10.44
N CYS A 11 4.74 3.45 -9.14
CA CYS A 11 5.53 2.78 -8.10
C CYS A 11 5.64 1.26 -8.37
N TYR A 12 4.53 0.59 -8.68
CA TYR A 12 4.48 -0.84 -9.00
C TYR A 12 5.41 -1.20 -10.17
N ARG A 13 5.36 -0.43 -11.25
CA ARG A 13 6.21 -0.65 -12.44
C ARG A 13 7.69 -0.48 -12.10
N LYS A 14 8.05 0.52 -11.31
CA LYS A 14 9.44 0.75 -10.87
C LYS A 14 9.95 -0.39 -9.99
N ILE A 15 9.15 -0.83 -9.01
CA ILE A 15 9.51 -1.95 -8.12
C ILE A 15 9.68 -3.25 -8.92
N LYS A 16 8.73 -3.58 -9.82
CA LYS A 16 8.85 -4.74 -10.73
C LYS A 16 10.07 -4.60 -11.65
N GLY A 17 10.32 -3.41 -12.18
CA GLY A 17 11.45 -3.12 -13.07
C GLY A 17 12.82 -3.33 -12.41
N ARG A 18 12.91 -3.18 -11.08
CA ARG A 18 14.09 -3.53 -10.28
C ARG A 18 14.21 -5.03 -9.95
N GLY A 19 13.28 -5.87 -10.41
CA GLY A 19 13.33 -7.32 -10.27
C GLY A 19 12.66 -7.89 -9.03
N HIS A 20 11.96 -7.06 -8.24
CA HIS A 20 11.17 -7.55 -7.11
C HIS A 20 10.00 -8.42 -7.59
N LYS A 21 9.79 -9.54 -6.91
CA LYS A 21 8.71 -10.49 -7.18
C LYS A 21 7.59 -10.29 -6.17
N PHE A 22 6.54 -9.59 -6.58
CA PHE A 22 5.32 -9.38 -5.81
C PHE A 22 4.15 -9.18 -6.78
N GLU A 23 2.92 -9.15 -6.30
CA GLU A 23 1.76 -8.80 -7.11
C GLU A 23 0.76 -7.95 -6.32
N VAL A 24 0.01 -7.10 -7.01
CA VAL A 24 -1.12 -6.36 -6.43
C VAL A 24 -2.41 -7.09 -6.82
N ILE A 25 -3.29 -7.29 -5.85
CA ILE A 25 -4.62 -7.85 -6.10
C ILE A 25 -5.64 -6.76 -5.75
N PHE A 26 -6.32 -6.24 -6.77
CA PHE A 26 -7.35 -5.25 -6.57
C PHE A 26 -8.60 -5.88 -5.97
N ILE A 27 -9.05 -5.32 -4.83
CA ILE A 27 -10.31 -5.66 -4.19
C ILE A 27 -11.26 -4.48 -4.37
N SER A 28 -12.31 -4.68 -5.16
CA SER A 28 -13.23 -3.61 -5.51
C SER A 28 -14.27 -3.35 -4.43
N SER A 29 -14.58 -2.08 -4.22
CA SER A 29 -15.74 -1.59 -3.48
C SER A 29 -16.78 -0.91 -4.40
N ASP A 30 -16.69 -1.14 -5.71
CA ASP A 30 -17.53 -0.51 -6.71
C ASP A 30 -18.98 -1.02 -6.65
N ARG A 31 -19.92 -0.11 -6.91
CA ARG A 31 -21.35 -0.39 -6.80
C ARG A 31 -21.95 -1.10 -8.02
N SER A 32 -21.25 -1.09 -9.16
CA SER A 32 -21.64 -1.82 -10.37
C SER A 32 -20.45 -2.56 -10.98
N GLU A 33 -20.75 -3.64 -11.68
CA GLU A 33 -19.75 -4.43 -12.43
C GLU A 33 -19.10 -3.61 -13.54
N GLU A 34 -19.87 -2.78 -14.24
CA GLU A 34 -19.38 -1.86 -15.27
C GLU A 34 -18.33 -0.87 -14.71
N SER A 35 -18.56 -0.34 -13.50
CA SER A 35 -17.61 0.56 -12.84
C SER A 35 -16.34 -0.19 -12.43
N TYR A 36 -16.50 -1.41 -11.92
CA TYR A 36 -15.40 -2.31 -11.57
C TYR A 36 -14.52 -2.62 -12.78
N GLU A 37 -15.11 -3.06 -13.89
CA GLU A 37 -14.38 -3.41 -15.11
C GLU A 37 -13.66 -2.20 -15.72
N SER A 38 -14.37 -1.07 -15.83
CA SER A 38 -13.82 0.17 -16.36
C SER A 38 -12.63 0.65 -15.54
N TYR A 39 -12.71 0.57 -14.21
CA TYR A 39 -11.61 0.99 -13.35
C TYR A 39 -10.46 -0.01 -13.33
N LEU A 40 -10.74 -1.31 -13.30
CA LEU A 40 -9.73 -2.37 -13.40
C LEU A 40 -8.92 -2.27 -14.69
N ALA A 41 -9.54 -1.91 -15.82
CA ALA A 41 -8.86 -1.71 -17.09
C ALA A 41 -7.76 -0.62 -17.06
N THR A 42 -7.77 0.25 -16.04
CA THR A 42 -6.72 1.28 -15.83
C THR A 42 -5.50 0.77 -15.07
N MET A 43 -5.55 -0.46 -14.54
CA MET A 43 -4.54 -1.03 -13.64
C MET A 43 -3.74 -2.14 -14.34
N PRO A 44 -2.43 -2.27 -14.08
CA PRO A 44 -1.58 -3.29 -14.69
C PRO A 44 -1.63 -4.65 -13.98
N TRP A 45 -2.42 -4.78 -12.91
CA TRP A 45 -2.44 -5.93 -12.02
C TRP A 45 -3.81 -6.63 -12.02
N THR A 46 -3.89 -7.77 -11.34
CA THR A 46 -5.12 -8.58 -11.29
C THR A 46 -6.11 -8.09 -10.22
N ALA A 47 -7.30 -8.66 -10.20
CA ALA A 47 -8.35 -8.36 -9.24
C ALA A 47 -9.07 -9.62 -8.77
N LEU A 48 -9.70 -9.54 -7.59
CA LEU A 48 -10.69 -10.53 -7.21
C LEU A 48 -11.95 -10.39 -8.07
N PRO A 49 -12.65 -11.51 -8.39
CA PRO A 49 -13.90 -11.43 -9.13
C PRO A 49 -14.91 -10.53 -8.42
N TYR A 50 -15.68 -9.78 -9.21
CA TYR A 50 -16.69 -8.86 -8.71
C TYR A 50 -17.68 -9.60 -7.79
N LYS A 51 -17.92 -9.07 -6.60
CA LYS A 51 -18.82 -9.64 -5.58
C LYS A 51 -18.56 -11.12 -5.23
N SER A 52 -17.31 -11.57 -5.25
CA SER A 52 -16.93 -12.94 -4.87
C SER A 52 -17.09 -13.29 -3.38
N GLY A 53 -17.47 -12.35 -2.51
CA GLY A 53 -17.56 -12.54 -1.05
C GLY A 53 -16.21 -12.46 -0.33
N TYR A 54 -15.15 -13.04 -0.92
CA TYR A 54 -13.78 -13.03 -0.38
C TYR A 54 -13.23 -11.62 -0.14
N GLY A 55 -13.62 -10.63 -0.96
CA GLY A 55 -13.16 -9.26 -0.78
C GLY A 55 -13.60 -8.66 0.56
N GLN A 56 -14.80 -8.98 1.05
CA GLN A 56 -15.30 -8.49 2.33
C GLN A 56 -14.67 -9.24 3.51
N GLU A 57 -14.44 -10.54 3.35
CA GLU A 57 -13.73 -11.36 4.34
C GLU A 57 -12.28 -10.87 4.54
N LEU A 58 -11.54 -10.65 3.45
CA LEU A 58 -10.18 -10.11 3.49
C LEU A 58 -10.14 -8.69 4.08
N ALA A 59 -11.09 -7.82 3.70
CA ALA A 59 -11.17 -6.48 4.29
C ALA A 59 -11.38 -6.54 5.81
N SER A 60 -12.21 -7.47 6.29
CA SER A 60 -12.41 -7.67 7.73
C SER A 60 -11.17 -8.28 8.42
N MET A 61 -10.51 -9.26 7.79
CA MET A 61 -9.32 -9.91 8.36
C MET A 61 -8.13 -8.96 8.47
N LEU A 62 -8.01 -8.03 7.53
CA LEU A 62 -6.94 -7.02 7.45
C LEU A 62 -7.33 -5.68 8.08
N ASP A 63 -8.45 -5.63 8.81
CA ASP A 63 -8.96 -4.46 9.54
C ASP A 63 -9.07 -3.17 8.67
N VAL A 64 -9.59 -3.33 7.44
CA VAL A 64 -9.73 -2.23 6.48
C VAL A 64 -11.02 -1.44 6.74
N HIS A 65 -10.87 -0.20 7.24
CA HIS A 65 -12.00 0.69 7.57
C HIS A 65 -12.35 1.74 6.51
N GLY A 66 -11.52 1.91 5.48
CA GLY A 66 -11.67 3.00 4.52
C GLY A 66 -10.98 2.72 3.19
N ILE A 67 -11.21 3.61 2.21
CA ILE A 67 -10.58 3.50 0.88
C ILE A 67 -9.90 4.82 0.46
N PRO A 68 -8.77 4.74 -0.27
CA PRO A 68 -8.05 3.51 -0.60
C PRO A 68 -7.18 3.03 0.58
N THR A 69 -7.08 1.71 0.76
CA THR A 69 -6.13 1.06 1.67
C THR A 69 -5.27 0.10 0.85
N LEU A 70 -3.98 0.01 1.21
CA LEU A 70 -3.03 -0.92 0.59
C LEU A 70 -2.28 -1.63 1.71
N VAL A 71 -2.51 -2.93 1.83
CA VAL A 71 -1.82 -3.80 2.78
C VAL A 71 -0.85 -4.67 2.00
N LEU A 72 0.41 -4.72 2.44
CA LEU A 72 1.42 -5.61 1.91
C LEU A 72 1.58 -6.80 2.85
N VAL A 73 1.42 -7.99 2.30
CA VAL A 73 1.58 -9.26 3.01
C VAL A 73 2.75 -10.05 2.43
N ASP A 74 3.45 -10.81 3.27
CA ASP A 74 4.48 -11.75 2.83
C ASP A 74 3.84 -13.08 2.38
N SER A 75 4.66 -13.93 1.77
CA SER A 75 4.32 -15.27 1.29
C SER A 75 3.78 -16.23 2.35
N ASP A 76 4.06 -15.98 3.64
CA ASP A 76 3.53 -16.74 4.78
C ASP A 76 2.22 -16.17 5.35
N GLY A 77 1.72 -15.08 4.76
CA GLY A 77 0.50 -14.39 5.18
C GLY A 77 0.71 -13.35 6.29
N SER A 78 1.95 -13.14 6.76
CA SER A 78 2.25 -12.07 7.72
C SER A 78 2.13 -10.68 7.07
N ILE A 79 1.65 -9.70 7.83
CA ILE A 79 1.56 -8.31 7.38
C ILE A 79 2.95 -7.69 7.45
N ILE A 80 3.44 -7.18 6.32
CA ILE A 80 4.68 -6.40 6.23
C ILE A 80 4.40 -4.93 6.55
N THR A 81 3.33 -4.37 5.95
CA THR A 81 2.84 -3.03 6.23
C THR A 81 1.34 -2.96 5.93
N ASP A 82 0.58 -2.35 6.83
CA ASP A 82 -0.85 -2.01 6.67
C ASP A 82 -1.07 -0.56 6.20
N ASP A 83 -0.04 0.28 6.25
CA ASP A 83 -0.04 1.68 5.81
C ASP A 83 0.64 1.87 4.43
N GLY A 84 0.53 0.87 3.55
CA GLY A 84 1.17 0.88 2.23
C GLY A 84 0.76 2.06 1.35
N ARG A 85 -0.42 2.66 1.59
CA ARG A 85 -0.86 3.89 0.90
C ARG A 85 0.09 5.06 1.20
N SER A 86 0.46 5.24 2.46
CA SER A 86 1.36 6.32 2.87
C SER A 86 2.78 6.03 2.45
N GLU A 87 3.21 4.76 2.52
CA GLU A 87 4.52 4.33 2.01
C GLU A 87 4.71 4.70 0.54
N VAL A 88 3.74 4.41 -0.32
CA VAL A 88 3.81 4.79 -1.75
C VAL A 88 3.86 6.30 -1.95
N LYS A 89 3.23 7.09 -1.07
CA LYS A 89 3.23 8.56 -1.16
C LYS A 89 4.59 9.14 -0.75
N GLU A 90 5.25 8.56 0.26
CA GLU A 90 6.56 8.99 0.74
C GLU A 90 7.72 8.42 -0.10
N ASP A 91 7.51 7.25 -0.70
CA ASP A 91 8.47 6.52 -1.53
C ASP A 91 7.86 6.24 -2.92
N LEU A 92 7.65 7.32 -3.69
CA LEU A 92 7.06 7.27 -5.04
C LEU A 92 7.85 6.38 -6.02
N ASP A 93 9.15 6.23 -5.77
CA ASP A 93 10.03 5.39 -6.56
C ASP A 93 10.08 3.94 -6.07
N GLY A 94 9.58 3.66 -4.87
CA GLY A 94 9.58 2.33 -4.24
C GLY A 94 10.98 1.85 -3.85
N GLU A 95 11.91 2.76 -3.56
CA GLU A 95 13.31 2.46 -3.22
C GLU A 95 13.43 1.69 -1.91
N PHE A 96 12.49 1.90 -0.99
CA PHE A 96 12.44 1.25 0.31
C PHE A 96 11.49 0.05 0.35
N PHE A 97 10.90 -0.33 -0.79
CA PHE A 97 10.13 -1.57 -0.91
C PHE A 97 10.98 -2.76 -0.42
N PRO A 98 10.47 -3.66 0.44
CA PRO A 98 9.07 -3.91 0.76
C PRO A 98 8.50 -3.13 1.95
N TRP A 99 9.03 -1.96 2.30
CA TRP A 99 8.50 -1.09 3.36
C TRP A 99 8.32 -1.79 4.71
N ARG A 100 9.28 -2.67 5.04
CA ARG A 100 9.38 -3.23 6.40
C ARG A 100 9.66 -2.10 7.37
N GLN A 101 9.17 -2.24 8.60
CA GLN A 101 9.56 -1.39 9.70
C GLN A 101 11.09 -1.29 9.78
N ARG A 102 11.60 -0.06 9.70
CA ARG A 102 13.04 0.21 9.79
C ARG A 102 13.38 0.60 11.23
N PRO A 103 14.56 0.20 11.74
CA PRO A 103 15.04 0.66 13.05
C PRO A 103 15.24 2.17 13.11
N VAL A 104 15.56 2.79 11.97
CA VAL A 104 15.75 4.23 11.82
C VAL A 104 14.91 4.68 10.63
N ASN A 105 14.14 5.75 10.83
CA ASN A 105 13.36 6.38 9.79
C ASN A 105 13.77 7.85 9.64
N ILE A 106 13.64 8.39 8.43
CA ILE A 106 13.76 9.84 8.21
C ILE A 106 12.57 10.51 8.89
N LEU A 107 12.80 11.54 9.67
CA LEU A 107 11.73 12.25 10.36
C LEU A 107 10.90 13.07 9.35
N THR A 108 9.81 12.48 8.87
CA THR A 108 8.79 13.15 8.06
C THR A 108 7.68 13.72 8.95
N ASP A 109 6.82 14.59 8.41
CA ASP A 109 5.65 15.11 9.14
C ASP A 109 4.76 13.97 9.69
N ARG A 110 4.59 12.89 8.91
CA ARG A 110 3.85 11.68 9.33
C ARG A 110 4.50 11.03 10.54
N LEU A 111 5.81 10.81 10.49
CA LEU A 111 6.53 10.12 11.57
C LEU A 111 6.75 11.02 12.79
N ALA A 112 6.69 12.34 12.62
CA ALA A 112 6.71 13.29 13.72
C ALA A 112 5.47 13.14 14.63
N GLU A 113 4.31 12.76 14.08
CA GLU A 113 3.11 12.47 14.87
C GLU A 113 3.31 11.25 15.80
N LEU A 114 4.10 10.25 15.38
CA LEU A 114 4.39 9.08 16.21
C LEU A 114 5.30 9.38 17.41
N LEU A 115 6.03 10.51 17.38
CA LEU A 115 6.88 10.92 18.49
C LEU A 115 6.08 11.29 19.76
N TYR A 116 4.78 11.56 19.61
CA TYR A 116 3.91 11.86 20.76
C TYR A 116 3.60 10.63 21.61
N ASP A 117 3.61 9.44 21.00
CA ASP A 117 3.10 8.23 21.64
C ASP A 117 4.17 7.45 22.43
N SER A 118 5.46 7.71 22.21
CA SER A 118 6.55 6.96 22.84
C SER A 118 7.88 7.73 22.88
N PRO A 119 8.77 7.46 23.86
CA PRO A 119 10.12 8.01 23.85
C PRO A 119 10.88 7.64 22.56
N ALA A 120 11.51 8.64 21.94
CA ALA A 120 12.22 8.47 20.67
C ALA A 120 13.63 9.05 20.75
N VAL A 121 14.54 8.47 19.96
CA VAL A 121 15.89 9.01 19.73
C VAL A 121 15.92 9.65 18.35
N VAL A 122 16.08 10.98 18.31
CA VAL A 122 16.21 11.73 17.07
C VAL A 122 17.69 12.04 16.84
N LEU A 123 18.26 11.49 15.77
CA LEU A 123 19.62 11.78 15.34
C LEU A 123 19.59 12.92 14.31
N PHE A 124 20.27 14.02 14.61
CA PHE A 124 20.57 15.05 13.62
C PHE A 124 21.83 14.62 12.86
N VAL A 125 21.70 14.45 11.55
CA VAL A 125 22.85 14.25 10.66
C VAL A 125 23.17 15.58 10.01
N ASP A 126 24.44 15.98 10.03
CA ASP A 126 24.89 17.20 9.35
C ASP A 126 24.62 17.09 7.84
N GLY A 127 24.16 18.18 7.22
CA GLY A 127 23.78 18.26 5.81
C GLY A 127 24.94 18.35 4.84
#